data_AF-A0A934YLZ4-F1
#
_entry.id   AF-A0A934YLZ4-F1
#
_cell.length_a   1.000
_cell.length_b   1.000
_cell.length_c   1.000
_cell.angle_alpha   90.00
_cell.angle_beta   90.00
_cell.angle_gamma   90.00
#
_symmetry.space_group_name_H-M   'P 1'
#
loop_
_entity.id
_entity.type
_entity.pdbx_description
1 polymer ?
#
loop_
_entity_poly.entity_id
_entity_poly.type
_entity_poly.pdbx_seq_one_letter_code
_entity_poly.pdbx_strand_id
1 'polypeptide(L)'
;MALALVAASSCKSTKERSFEARAKVTKSTVNRRDAAGVPTVADVELSFTSCPGEVLKLVRGGADFAPCATKIALGTEVPIKLITAVRRNGRRSARVVQVGDCKRTPDPTDSRSYETIRTCEKTETDGIVVGFKCEAQPTPAMLAACPWLEQ
;
A
#
# COMPACT_ATOMS: atom_id res chain seq x y z
N MET A 1 -37.33 -3.65 43.00
CA MET A 1 -37.49 -2.85 41.76
C MET A 1 -36.18 -3.00 41.00
N ALA A 2 -36.23 -3.61 39.81
CA ALA A 2 -35.07 -4.23 39.16
C ALA A 2 -34.11 -3.21 38.53
N LEU A 3 -32.80 -3.37 38.82
CA LEU A 3 -31.71 -2.74 38.08
C LEU A 3 -31.60 -3.39 36.69
N ALA A 4 -31.89 -2.62 35.64
CA ALA A 4 -31.59 -3.02 34.28
C ALA A 4 -30.07 -2.93 34.04
N LEU A 5 -29.40 -4.08 33.90
CA LEU A 5 -28.05 -4.15 33.35
C LEU A 5 -28.11 -3.75 31.87
N VAL A 6 -27.59 -2.56 31.56
CA VAL A 6 -27.29 -2.16 30.20
C VAL A 6 -26.12 -3.02 29.72
N ALA A 7 -26.42 -4.02 28.89
CA ALA A 7 -25.41 -4.79 28.18
C ALA A 7 -24.65 -3.84 27.24
N ALA A 8 -23.47 -3.39 27.65
CA ALA A 8 -22.51 -2.77 26.76
C ALA A 8 -22.08 -3.83 25.74
N SER A 9 -22.72 -3.82 24.58
CA SER A 9 -22.22 -4.51 23.40
C SER A 9 -20.81 -3.99 23.14
N SER A 10 -19.82 -4.89 23.31
CA SER A 10 -18.42 -4.64 22.97
C SER A 10 -18.31 -4.15 21.53
N CYS A 11 -18.32 -2.83 21.34
CA CYS A 11 -17.78 -2.20 20.15
C CYS A 11 -16.29 -2.52 20.14
N LYS A 12 -15.92 -3.58 19.40
CA LYS A 12 -14.52 -3.83 19.03
C LYS A 12 -14.04 -2.60 18.27
N SER A 13 -13.40 -1.68 18.98
CA SER A 13 -12.59 -0.63 18.40
C SER A 13 -11.70 -1.28 17.35
N THR A 14 -11.96 -0.96 16.10
CA THR A 14 -11.16 -1.41 14.97
C THR A 14 -9.85 -0.65 15.07
N LYS A 15 -8.94 -1.13 15.93
CA LYS A 15 -7.66 -0.47 16.16
C LYS A 15 -6.93 -0.36 14.82
N GLU A 16 -6.51 0.86 14.50
CA GLU A 16 -5.61 1.15 13.40
C GLU A 16 -4.36 0.27 13.54
N ARG A 17 -4.13 -0.65 12.59
CA ARG A 17 -2.92 -1.48 12.57
C ARG A 17 -1.86 -0.77 11.74
N SER A 18 -0.63 -0.75 12.24
CA SER A 18 0.54 -0.29 11.49
C SER A 18 1.34 -1.49 10.98
N PHE A 19 1.94 -1.35 9.80
CA PHE A 19 2.78 -2.35 9.17
C PHE A 19 4.05 -1.70 8.65
N GLU A 20 5.12 -2.48 8.65
CA GLU A 20 6.39 -2.12 8.03
C GLU A 20 6.68 -3.08 6.87
N ALA A 21 7.22 -2.54 5.79
CA ALA A 21 7.55 -3.29 4.59
C ALA A 21 8.79 -2.70 3.89
N ARG A 22 9.28 -3.38 2.87
CA ARG A 22 10.33 -2.87 1.97
C ARG A 22 9.77 -2.79 0.57
N ALA A 23 10.09 -1.70 -0.13
CA ALA A 23 9.72 -1.55 -1.53
C ALA A 23 10.80 -0.82 -2.32
N LYS A 24 10.91 -1.17 -3.59
CA LYS A 24 11.72 -0.48 -4.58
C LYS A 24 10.92 0.66 -5.20
N VAL A 25 11.49 1.85 -5.30
CA VAL A 25 10.86 2.95 -6.06
C VAL A 25 11.01 2.68 -7.55
N THR A 26 9.93 2.41 -8.26
CA THR A 26 9.97 2.06 -9.70
C THR A 26 9.68 3.24 -10.60
N LYS A 27 8.90 4.21 -10.12
CA LYS A 27 8.56 5.44 -10.86
C LYS A 27 8.41 6.61 -9.91
N SER A 28 8.79 7.79 -10.38
CA SER A 28 8.57 9.06 -9.68
C SER A 28 8.15 10.12 -10.69
N THR A 29 7.09 10.86 -10.40
CA THR A 29 6.52 11.85 -11.33
C THR A 29 6.07 13.08 -10.57
N VAL A 30 6.61 14.25 -10.91
CA VAL A 30 6.16 15.54 -10.37
C VAL A 30 4.94 16.01 -11.15
N ASN A 31 3.79 16.10 -10.49
CA ASN A 31 2.53 16.51 -11.11
C ASN A 31 2.26 18.01 -11.01
N ARG A 32 2.81 18.66 -9.98
CA ARG A 32 2.64 20.10 -9.75
C ARG A 32 3.87 20.69 -9.08
N ARG A 33 4.21 21.91 -9.47
CA ARG A 33 5.21 22.76 -8.82
C ARG A 33 4.57 24.08 -8.39
N ASP A 34 5.15 24.73 -7.40
CA ASP A 34 4.81 26.12 -7.06
C ASP A 34 5.54 27.12 -7.98
N ALA A 35 5.37 28.42 -7.71
CA ALA A 35 6.01 29.49 -8.49
C ALA A 35 7.55 29.49 -8.39
N ALA A 36 8.12 28.90 -7.33
CA ALA A 36 9.56 28.76 -7.15
C ALA A 36 10.10 27.45 -7.78
N GLY A 37 9.24 26.67 -8.44
CA GLY A 37 9.60 25.40 -9.06
C GLY A 37 9.70 24.23 -8.08
N VAL A 38 9.32 24.40 -6.82
CA VAL A 38 9.36 23.33 -5.81
C VAL A 38 8.20 22.35 -6.05
N PRO A 39 8.43 21.01 -6.07
CA PRO A 39 7.35 20.04 -6.21
C PRO A 39 6.30 20.16 -5.09
N THR A 40 5.04 20.36 -5.45
CA THR A 40 3.92 20.43 -4.48
C THR A 40 3.01 19.22 -4.56
N VAL A 41 3.06 18.44 -5.65
CA VAL A 41 2.38 17.16 -5.80
C VAL A 41 3.27 16.23 -6.59
N ALA A 42 3.49 15.02 -6.07
CA ALA A 42 4.23 13.97 -6.77
C ALA A 42 3.57 12.59 -6.58
N ASP A 43 3.72 11.76 -7.60
CA ASP A 43 3.38 10.34 -7.57
C ASP A 43 4.66 9.51 -7.49
N VAL A 44 4.66 8.51 -6.62
CA VAL A 44 5.74 7.55 -6.46
C VAL A 44 5.15 6.16 -6.59
N GLU A 45 5.66 5.36 -7.52
CA GLU A 45 5.31 3.96 -7.64
C GLU A 45 6.30 3.10 -6.86
N LEU A 46 5.75 2.16 -6.11
CA LEU A 46 6.44 1.25 -5.20
C LEU A 46 6.22 -0.18 -5.66
N SER A 47 7.29 -0.94 -5.81
CA SER A 47 7.25 -2.39 -5.97
C SER A 47 7.68 -3.05 -4.66
N PHE A 48 6.75 -3.68 -3.95
CA PHE A 48 7.02 -4.28 -2.65
C PHE A 48 7.87 -5.54 -2.81
N THR A 49 9.11 -5.49 -2.32
CA THR A 49 10.09 -6.57 -2.40
C THR A 49 9.94 -7.58 -1.27
N SER A 50 9.21 -7.22 -0.20
CA SER A 50 8.93 -8.11 0.93
C SER A 50 7.79 -9.09 0.69
N CYS A 51 7.07 -9.00 -0.43
CA CYS A 51 5.94 -9.88 -0.75
C CYS A 51 6.33 -10.92 -1.80
N PRO A 52 5.92 -12.19 -1.66
CA PRO A 52 5.99 -13.14 -2.76
C PRO A 52 5.02 -12.72 -3.87
N GLY A 53 5.46 -12.75 -5.12
CA GLY A 53 4.71 -12.22 -6.26
C GLY A 53 5.00 -10.75 -6.54
N GLU A 54 4.14 -10.12 -7.34
CA GLU A 54 4.26 -8.71 -7.73
C GLU A 54 3.16 -7.90 -7.03
N VAL A 55 3.58 -6.97 -6.17
CA VAL A 55 2.69 -6.00 -5.53
C VAL A 55 3.20 -4.61 -5.87
N LEU A 56 2.45 -3.89 -6.71
CA LEU A 56 2.75 -2.52 -7.07
C LEU A 56 1.76 -1.57 -6.41
N LYS A 57 2.24 -0.40 -6.02
CA LYS A 57 1.39 0.65 -5.47
C LYS A 57 1.86 2.02 -5.91
N LEU A 58 0.96 2.80 -6.49
CA LEU A 58 1.21 4.22 -6.72
C LEU A 58 0.68 5.01 -5.53
N VAL A 59 1.56 5.81 -4.94
CA VAL A 59 1.20 6.72 -3.86
C VAL A 59 1.37 8.16 -4.33
N ARG A 60 0.32 8.95 -4.13
CA ARG A 60 0.38 10.40 -4.28
C ARG A 60 0.66 11.05 -2.93
N GLY A 61 1.45 12.11 -2.95
CA GLY A 61 1.61 12.99 -1.80
C GLY A 61 1.67 14.46 -2.20
N GLY A 62 1.29 15.30 -1.24
CA GLY A 62 1.26 16.76 -1.36
C GLY A 62 2.59 17.43 -1.01
N ALA A 63 2.52 18.72 -0.65
CA ALA A 63 3.68 19.61 -0.52
C ALA A 63 4.72 19.16 0.51
N ASP A 64 4.32 18.44 1.56
CA ASP A 64 5.26 17.93 2.57
C ASP A 64 6.01 16.67 2.10
N PHE A 65 5.41 15.91 1.18
CA PHE A 65 5.94 14.64 0.70
C PHE A 65 6.73 14.82 -0.60
N ALA A 66 6.19 15.59 -1.55
CA ALA A 66 6.69 15.67 -2.92
C ALA A 66 8.16 16.15 -3.02
N PRO A 67 8.62 17.20 -2.31
CA PRO A 67 10.01 17.62 -2.36
C PRO A 67 10.98 16.59 -1.79
N CYS A 68 10.53 15.77 -0.84
CA CYS A 68 11.33 14.72 -0.24
C CYS A 68 11.40 13.49 -1.17
N ALA A 69 10.23 12.96 -1.54
CA ALA A 69 10.15 11.67 -2.22
C ALA A 69 10.71 11.70 -3.64
N THR A 70 10.67 12.86 -4.30
CA THR A 70 11.22 13.03 -5.66
C THR A 70 12.75 13.02 -5.70
N LYS A 71 13.41 13.12 -4.56
CA LYS A 71 14.87 12.96 -4.43
C LYS A 71 15.32 11.51 -4.30
N ILE A 72 14.39 10.59 -4.03
CA ILE A 72 14.70 9.16 -3.93
C ILE A 72 14.99 8.65 -5.35
N ALA A 73 16.17 8.07 -5.54
CA ALA A 73 16.56 7.54 -6.83
C ALA A 73 15.67 6.36 -7.23
N LEU A 74 15.38 6.26 -8.54
CA LEU A 74 14.67 5.11 -9.07
C LEU A 74 15.51 3.85 -8.86
N GLY A 75 14.85 2.80 -8.45
CA GLY A 75 15.44 1.52 -8.13
C GLY A 75 16.00 1.41 -6.71
N THR A 76 16.00 2.48 -5.91
CA THR A 76 16.35 2.40 -4.50
C THR A 76 15.28 1.63 -3.73
N GLU A 77 15.74 0.70 -2.89
CA GLU A 77 14.89 0.01 -1.92
C GLU A 77 14.81 0.82 -0.63
N VAL A 78 13.59 1.12 -0.19
CA VAL A 78 13.31 1.96 0.97
C VAL A 78 12.34 1.27 1.94
N PRO A 79 12.43 1.56 3.25
CA PRO A 79 11.41 1.13 4.20
C PRO A 79 10.09 1.87 3.92
N ILE A 80 8.98 1.14 4.05
CA ILE A 80 7.63 1.65 3.87
C ILE A 80 6.87 1.44 5.18
N LYS A 81 6.16 2.48 5.64
CA LYS A 81 5.18 2.34 6.73
C LYS A 81 3.78 2.45 6.17
N LEU A 82 2.91 1.53 6.59
CA LEU A 82 1.51 1.50 6.19
C LEU A 82 0.61 1.50 7.43
N ILE A 83 -0.57 2.09 7.33
CA ILE A 83 -1.63 2.00 8.33
C ILE A 83 -2.90 1.44 7.71
N THR A 84 -3.71 0.71 8.48
CA THR A 84 -5.05 0.32 8.06
C THR A 84 -5.98 1.52 8.11
N ALA A 85 -6.72 1.78 7.03
CA ALA A 85 -7.78 2.77 6.98
C ALA A 85 -9.04 2.19 6.34
N VAL A 86 -10.19 2.61 6.84
CA VAL A 86 -11.50 2.25 6.26
C VAL A 86 -11.76 3.15 5.04
N ARG A 87 -12.16 2.53 3.94
CA ARG A 87 -12.60 3.23 2.72
C ARG A 87 -14.05 3.69 2.86
N ARG A 88 -14.50 4.58 1.99
CA ARG A 88 -15.90 5.05 1.96
C ARG A 88 -16.93 3.92 1.83
N ASN A 89 -16.58 2.80 1.19
CA ASN A 89 -17.44 1.62 1.04
C ASN A 89 -17.36 0.62 2.22
N GLY A 90 -16.76 1.00 3.35
CA GLY A 90 -16.62 0.15 4.53
C GLY A 90 -15.52 -0.90 4.47
N ARG A 91 -14.89 -1.14 3.30
CA ARG A 91 -13.76 -2.07 3.17
C ARG A 91 -12.49 -1.48 3.79
N ARG A 92 -11.59 -2.34 4.28
CA ARG A 92 -10.29 -1.89 4.79
C ARG A 92 -9.30 -1.73 3.65
N SER A 93 -8.29 -0.91 3.88
CA SER A 93 -7.14 -0.82 2.98
C SER A 93 -5.91 -0.35 3.72
N ALA A 94 -4.76 -0.80 3.28
CA ALA A 94 -3.49 -0.28 3.76
C ALA A 94 -3.17 1.04 3.05
N ARG A 95 -2.89 2.09 3.81
CA ARG A 95 -2.41 3.36 3.28
C ARG A 95 -0.96 3.54 3.67
N VAL A 96 -0.10 3.77 2.69
CA VAL A 96 1.29 4.15 2.95
C VAL A 96 1.30 5.49 3.69
N VAL A 97 2.05 5.65 4.76
CA VAL A 97 2.21 6.92 5.49
C VAL A 97 3.65 7.42 5.45
N GLN A 98 4.59 6.56 5.03
CA GLN A 98 6.00 6.90 4.92
C GLN A 98 6.66 6.08 3.82
N VAL A 99 7.52 6.74 3.03
CA VAL A 99 8.39 6.13 2.00
C VAL A 99 9.82 6.59 2.28
N GLY A 100 10.69 5.69 2.73
CA GLY A 100 12.00 6.08 3.26
C GLY A 100 11.82 7.01 4.46
N ASP A 101 12.41 8.21 4.42
CA ASP A 101 12.22 9.25 5.43
C ASP A 101 11.08 10.23 5.09
N CYS A 102 10.45 10.06 3.92
CA CYS A 102 9.42 10.97 3.43
C CYS A 102 8.05 10.58 3.99
N LYS A 103 7.60 11.34 4.99
CA LYS A 103 6.25 11.22 5.56
C LYS A 103 5.20 11.75 4.59
N ARG A 104 4.02 11.15 4.59
CA ARG A 104 2.85 11.67 3.89
C ARG A 104 1.60 11.53 4.73
N THR A 105 0.70 12.49 4.59
CA THR A 105 -0.68 12.36 5.05
C THR A 105 -1.50 11.70 3.94
N PRO A 106 -2.07 10.50 4.15
CA PRO A 106 -2.86 9.84 3.12
C PRO A 106 -4.17 10.58 2.87
N ASP A 107 -4.42 10.95 1.61
CA ASP A 107 -5.71 11.51 1.19
C ASP A 107 -6.75 10.37 1.00
N PRO A 108 -7.84 10.32 1.80
CA PRO A 108 -8.89 9.31 1.64
C PRO A 108 -9.70 9.45 0.35
N THR A 109 -9.58 10.58 -0.35
CA THR A 109 -10.32 10.92 -1.56
C THR A 109 -9.49 10.79 -2.83
N ASP A 110 -8.20 10.49 -2.71
CA ASP A 110 -7.32 10.35 -3.86
C ASP A 110 -7.69 9.11 -4.69
N SER A 111 -8.23 9.37 -5.87
CA SER A 111 -8.61 8.36 -6.86
C SER A 111 -7.44 7.90 -7.73
N ARG A 112 -6.27 8.55 -7.66
CA ARG A 112 -5.12 8.22 -8.52
C ARG A 112 -4.15 7.26 -7.85
N SER A 113 -4.16 7.15 -6.53
CA SER A 113 -3.45 6.07 -5.83
C SER A 113 -4.11 4.71 -6.16
N TYR A 114 -3.31 3.75 -6.61
CA TYR A 114 -3.75 2.38 -6.90
C TYR A 114 -2.84 1.35 -6.24
N GLU A 115 -3.35 0.13 -6.12
CA GLU A 115 -2.61 -1.06 -5.71
C GLU A 115 -2.95 -2.18 -6.68
N THR A 116 -1.93 -2.82 -7.25
CA THR A 116 -2.09 -3.99 -8.11
C THR A 116 -1.34 -5.16 -7.50
N ILE A 117 -1.96 -6.34 -7.63
CA ILE A 117 -1.42 -7.60 -7.13
C ILE A 117 -1.43 -8.57 -8.28
N ARG A 118 -0.32 -9.26 -8.48
CA ARG A 118 -0.23 -10.32 -9.47
C ARG A 118 0.74 -11.40 -8.99
N THR A 119 0.25 -12.62 -8.94
CA THR A 119 1.06 -13.82 -8.70
C THR A 119 0.93 -14.73 -9.90
N CYS A 120 2.05 -15.14 -10.49
CA CYS A 120 2.06 -16.06 -11.62
C CYS A 120 2.79 -17.34 -11.23
N GLU A 121 2.11 -18.47 -11.36
CA GLU A 121 2.65 -19.80 -11.09
C GLU A 121 2.82 -20.57 -12.41
N LYS A 122 3.86 -21.40 -12.48
CA LYS A 122 4.07 -22.28 -13.62
C LYS A 122 2.99 -23.37 -13.63
N THR A 123 2.51 -23.70 -14.82
CA THR A 123 1.66 -24.86 -15.04
C THR A 123 2.51 -25.92 -15.71
N GLU A 124 2.60 -27.11 -15.11
CA GLU A 124 3.40 -28.22 -15.59
C GLU A 124 2.53 -29.44 -15.92
N THR A 125 2.94 -30.19 -16.95
CA THR A 125 2.38 -31.51 -17.28
C THR A 125 3.56 -32.43 -17.57
N ASP A 126 3.63 -33.57 -16.88
CA ASP A 126 4.74 -34.51 -16.95
C ASP A 126 6.13 -33.86 -16.73
N GLY A 127 6.20 -32.87 -15.84
CA GLY A 127 7.43 -32.11 -15.52
C GLY A 127 7.85 -31.10 -16.59
N ILE A 128 7.03 -30.91 -17.64
CA ILE A 128 7.26 -29.92 -18.69
C ILE A 128 6.40 -28.69 -18.38
N VAL A 129 7.02 -27.51 -18.36
CA VAL A 129 6.29 -26.24 -18.25
C VAL A 129 5.47 -26.02 -19.52
N VAL A 130 4.14 -26.10 -19.38
CA VAL A 130 3.18 -25.92 -20.47
C VAL A 130 2.52 -24.55 -20.47
N GLY A 131 2.72 -23.75 -19.40
CA GLY A 131 2.21 -22.39 -19.34
C GLY A 131 2.39 -21.72 -17.98
N PHE A 132 1.66 -20.62 -17.79
CA PHE A 132 1.60 -19.89 -16.53
C PHE A 132 0.15 -19.54 -16.20
N LYS A 133 -0.22 -19.72 -14.93
CA LYS A 133 -1.48 -19.25 -14.38
C LYS A 133 -1.20 -18.02 -13.53
N CYS A 134 -1.77 -16.88 -13.91
CA CYS A 134 -1.63 -15.64 -13.14
C CYS A 134 -2.94 -15.32 -12.42
N GLU A 135 -2.85 -15.01 -11.14
CA GLU A 135 -3.96 -14.60 -10.28
C GLU A 135 -3.77 -13.15 -9.83
N ALA A 136 -4.86 -12.39 -9.82
CA ALA A 136 -4.88 -10.98 -9.39
C ALA A 136 -5.33 -10.81 -7.93
N GLN A 137 -5.24 -11.87 -7.13
CA GLN A 137 -5.66 -11.92 -5.74
C GLN A 137 -4.51 -12.38 -4.85
N PRO A 138 -4.51 -12.00 -3.56
CA PRO A 138 -3.53 -12.50 -2.61
C PRO A 138 -3.57 -14.00 -2.42
N THR A 139 -2.43 -14.67 -2.60
CA THR A 139 -2.26 -16.07 -2.19
C THR A 139 -2.06 -16.15 -0.67
N PRO A 140 -2.31 -17.30 -0.04
CA PRO A 140 -2.07 -17.48 1.40
C PRO A 140 -0.62 -17.17 1.81
N ALA A 141 0.35 -17.57 1.00
CA ALA A 141 1.77 -17.26 1.23
C ALA A 141 2.04 -15.75 1.20
N MET A 142 1.36 -15.01 0.31
CA MET A 142 1.49 -13.57 0.25
C MET A 142 0.81 -12.87 1.42
N LEU A 143 -0.35 -13.34 1.88
CA LEU A 143 -0.99 -12.79 3.09
C LEU A 143 -0.15 -13.02 4.35
N ALA A 144 0.57 -14.13 4.42
CA ALA A 144 1.49 -14.41 5.53
C ALA A 144 2.68 -13.43 5.57
N ALA A 145 3.26 -13.10 4.41
CA ALA A 145 4.38 -12.16 4.32
C ALA A 145 3.93 -10.68 4.36
N CYS A 146 2.75 -10.40 3.78
CA CYS A 146 2.22 -9.06 3.54
C CYS A 146 0.79 -8.94 4.08
N PRO A 147 0.60 -8.96 5.41
CA PRO A 147 -0.70 -9.05 6.06
C PRO A 147 -1.60 -7.83 5.84
N TRP A 148 -1.07 -6.72 5.34
CA TRP A 148 -1.85 -5.53 5.01
C TRP A 148 -2.69 -5.70 3.72
N LEU A 149 -2.47 -6.77 2.97
CA LEU A 149 -3.25 -7.15 1.79
C LEU A 149 -4.56 -7.87 2.15
N GLU A 150 -4.72 -8.26 3.41
CA GLU A 150 -5.98 -8.77 3.96
C GLU A 150 -6.96 -7.57 4.13
N GLN A 151 -7.81 -7.32 3.11
CA GLN A 151 -8.69 -6.14 3.00
C GLN A 151 -10.18 -6.46 3.12
#